data_AF-A0A090RXK0-F1
#
_entry.id   AF-A0A090RXK0-F1
#
_cell.length_a   1.000
_cell.length_b   1.000
_cell.length_c   1.000
_cell.angle_alpha   90.00
_cell.angle_beta   90.00
_cell.angle_gamma   90.00
#
_symmetry.space_group_name_H-M   'P 1'
#
loop_
_entity.id
_entity.type
_entity.pdbx_description
1 polymer ?
#
loop_
_entity_poly.entity_id
_entity_poly.type
_entity_poly.pdbx_seq_one_letter_code
_entity_poly.pdbx_strand_id
1 'polypeptide(L)'
;MPGDFVLISGDKNTPASINREAGATSFIMQEERVSLSQRVYGDWQESIAYEQAKVLLNRHKDIRYLWTANDHMAFGAIRALEDVG
;
A
#
# COMPACT_ATOMS: atom_id res chain seq x y z
N MET A 1 6.71 12.74 10.32
CA MET A 1 6.67 13.69 9.19
C MET A 1 5.29 13.58 8.57
N PRO A 2 4.67 14.66 8.04
CA PRO A 2 3.33 14.57 7.46
C PRO A 2 3.27 13.70 6.20
N GLY A 3 2.12 13.42 5.61
CA GLY A 3 2.04 12.91 4.24
C GLY A 3 1.12 11.71 4.03
N ASP A 4 0.93 11.40 2.76
CA ASP A 4 -0.13 10.51 2.30
C ASP A 4 0.34 9.07 2.13
N PHE A 5 -0.52 8.14 2.56
CA PHE A 5 -0.38 6.70 2.39
C PHE A 5 -1.16 6.21 1.17
N VAL A 6 -0.58 5.24 0.47
CA VAL A 6 -1.33 4.24 -0.29
C VAL A 6 -1.11 2.85 0.31
N LEU A 7 -2.14 2.02 0.26
CA LEU A 7 -2.13 0.67 0.82
C LEU A 7 -2.34 -0.39 -0.27
N ILE A 8 -1.48 -1.40 -0.28
CA ILE A 8 -1.67 -2.65 -1.03
C ILE A 8 -1.91 -3.78 -0.02
N SER A 9 -3.18 -4.04 0.26
CA SER A 9 -3.63 -5.10 1.16
C SER A 9 -3.51 -6.48 0.51
N GLY A 10 -3.72 -7.55 1.26
CA GLY A 10 -3.66 -8.93 0.76
C GLY A 10 -4.95 -9.39 0.08
N ASP A 11 -5.27 -10.69 0.17
CA ASP A 11 -6.59 -11.19 -0.20
C ASP A 11 -7.66 -10.65 0.76
N LYS A 12 -8.62 -9.90 0.20
CA LYS A 12 -9.73 -9.24 0.90
C LYS A 12 -10.59 -10.16 1.78
N ASN A 13 -10.55 -11.47 1.56
CA ASN A 13 -11.38 -12.45 2.28
C ASN A 13 -10.65 -13.14 3.43
N THR A 14 -9.33 -12.98 3.54
CA THR A 14 -8.56 -13.68 4.58
C THR A 14 -8.53 -12.88 5.88
N PRO A 15 -8.66 -13.54 7.05
CA PRO A 15 -8.54 -12.86 8.34
C PRO A 15 -7.20 -12.13 8.51
N ALA A 16 -6.12 -12.68 7.95
CA ALA A 16 -4.80 -12.04 7.99
C ALA A 16 -4.77 -10.69 7.27
N SER A 17 -5.38 -10.59 6.08
CA SER A 17 -5.46 -9.30 5.36
C SER A 17 -6.32 -8.30 6.10
N ILE A 18 -7.50 -8.74 6.57
CA ILE A 18 -8.45 -7.90 7.30
C ILE A 18 -7.79 -7.31 8.55
N ASN A 19 -7.12 -8.14 9.35
CA ASN A 19 -6.50 -7.69 10.60
C ASN A 19 -5.30 -6.76 10.37
N ARG A 20 -4.46 -7.03 9.36
CA ARG A 20 -3.30 -6.18 9.04
C ARG A 20 -3.75 -4.82 8.49
N GLU A 21 -4.74 -4.81 7.60
CA GLU A 21 -5.34 -3.59 7.07
C GLU A 21 -6.00 -2.77 8.19
N ALA A 22 -6.75 -3.41 9.09
CA ALA A 22 -7.37 -2.76 10.24
C ALA A 22 -6.33 -2.06 11.13
N GLY A 23 -5.19 -2.71 11.40
CA GLY A 23 -4.10 -2.10 12.17
C GLY A 23 -3.49 -0.88 11.47
N ALA A 24 -3.18 -1.01 10.17
CA ALA A 24 -2.61 0.09 9.39
C ALA A 24 -3.56 1.29 9.28
N THR A 25 -4.84 1.04 8.97
CA THR A 25 -5.86 2.09 8.87
C THR A 25 -6.14 2.74 10.22
N SER A 26 -6.14 1.98 11.31
CA SER A 26 -6.29 2.51 12.67
C SER A 26 -5.17 3.49 13.03
N PHE A 27 -3.91 3.19 12.68
CA PHE A 27 -2.79 4.12 12.85
C PHE A 27 -2.99 5.41 12.05
N ILE A 28 -3.33 5.29 10.76
CA ILE A 28 -3.51 6.46 9.88
C ILE A 28 -4.65 7.35 10.38
N MET A 29 -5.74 6.77 10.88
CA MET A 29 -6.87 7.54 11.43
C MET A 29 -6.56 8.27 12.74
N GLN A 30 -5.54 7.83 13.49
CA GLN A 30 -5.17 8.42 14.79
C GLN A 30 -4.11 9.52 14.69
N GLU A 31 -3.35 9.59 13.59
CA GLU A 31 -2.27 10.58 13.42
C GLU A 31 -2.72 11.70 12.47
N GLU A 32 -2.88 12.92 13.00
CA GLU A 32 -3.38 14.08 12.26
C GLU A 32 -2.52 14.50 11.06
N ARG A 33 -1.26 14.09 11.05
CA ARG A 33 -0.29 14.51 10.02
C ARG A 33 -0.27 13.58 8.82
N VAL A 34 -1.00 12.46 8.83
CA VAL A 34 -1.02 11.50 7.72
C VAL A 34 -2.44 11.25 7.23
N SER A 35 -2.57 10.80 5.99
CA SER A 35 -3.88 10.48 5.41
C SER A 35 -3.80 9.23 4.53
N LEU A 36 -4.93 8.59 4.22
CA LEU A 36 -5.00 7.45 3.30
C LEU A 36 -5.62 7.88 1.98
N SER A 37 -4.82 7.99 0.91
CA SER A 37 -5.31 8.42 -0.41
C SER A 37 -6.01 7.30 -1.17
N GLN A 38 -5.47 6.08 -1.13
CA GLN A 38 -6.08 4.93 -1.82
C GLN A 38 -5.66 3.59 -1.22
N ARG A 39 -6.57 2.62 -1.29
CA ARG A 39 -6.32 1.21 -0.98
C ARG A 39 -6.66 0.31 -2.16
N VAL A 40 -5.84 -0.71 -2.36
CA VAL A 40 -6.04 -1.81 -3.33
C VAL A 40 -5.69 -3.15 -2.67
N TYR A 41 -5.95 -4.26 -3.37
CA TYR A 41 -5.74 -5.61 -2.89
C TYR A 41 -4.82 -6.35 -3.86
N GLY A 42 -3.61 -6.69 -3.41
CA GLY A 42 -2.56 -7.35 -4.19
C GLY A 42 -2.60 -8.88 -4.10
N ASP A 43 -3.58 -9.44 -3.38
CA ASP A 43 -3.84 -10.88 -3.31
C ASP A 43 -2.60 -11.72 -2.91
N TRP A 44 -1.74 -11.14 -2.06
CA TRP A 44 -0.47 -11.73 -1.61
C TRP A 44 0.60 -11.92 -2.70
N GLN A 45 0.35 -11.44 -3.92
CA GLN A 45 1.17 -11.70 -5.10
C GLN A 45 2.06 -10.49 -5.45
N GLU A 46 3.35 -10.76 -5.62
CA GLU A 46 4.36 -9.76 -6.01
C GLU A 46 4.01 -9.08 -7.35
N SER A 47 3.63 -9.86 -8.37
CA SER A 47 3.34 -9.36 -9.71
C SER A 47 2.14 -8.40 -9.72
N ILE A 48 1.09 -8.72 -8.96
CA ILE A 48 -0.10 -7.87 -8.83
C ILE A 48 0.28 -6.57 -8.11
N ALA A 49 1.02 -6.66 -7.01
CA ALA A 49 1.46 -5.48 -6.27
C ALA A 49 2.38 -4.56 -7.11
N TYR A 50 3.25 -5.12 -7.96
CA TYR A 50 4.07 -4.36 -8.90
C TYR A 50 3.22 -3.51 -9.86
N GLU A 51 2.26 -4.11 -10.56
CA GLU A 51 1.40 -3.37 -11.50
C GLU A 51 0.53 -2.34 -10.77
N GLN A 52 -0.02 -2.71 -9.61
CA GLN A 52 -0.81 -1.78 -8.80
C GLN A 52 0.03 -0.61 -8.28
N ALA A 53 1.25 -0.86 -7.84
CA ALA A 53 2.16 0.17 -7.37
C ALA A 53 2.49 1.17 -8.50
N LYS A 54 2.76 0.71 -9.73
CA LYS A 54 2.98 1.61 -10.88
C LYS A 54 1.78 2.53 -11.13
N VAL A 55 0.57 1.97 -11.09
CA VAL A 55 -0.66 2.76 -11.25
C VAL A 55 -0.83 3.77 -10.10
N LEU A 56 -0.59 3.35 -8.85
CA LEU A 56 -0.68 4.22 -7.68
C LEU A 56 0.34 5.36 -7.72
N LEU A 57 1.60 5.06 -8.02
CA LEU A 57 2.69 6.03 -8.14
C LEU A 57 2.46 7.02 -9.28
N ASN A 58 1.87 6.56 -10.39
CA ASN A 58 1.53 7.48 -11.46
C ASN A 58 0.32 8.37 -11.12
N ARG A 59 -0.67 7.85 -10.39
CA ARG A 59 -1.89 8.57 -10.03
C ARG A 59 -1.68 9.57 -8.89
N HIS A 60 -0.94 9.18 -7.87
CA HIS A 60 -0.77 9.95 -6.64
C HIS A 60 0.69 10.42 -6.53
N LYS A 61 0.97 11.60 -7.10
CA LYS A 61 2.36 12.11 -7.23
C LYS A 61 3.00 12.54 -5.91
N ASP A 62 2.19 12.83 -4.89
CA ASP A 62 2.66 13.36 -3.59
C ASP A 62 2.60 12.34 -2.44
N ILE A 63 2.48 11.05 -2.74
CA ILE A 63 2.47 10.02 -1.70
C ILE A 63 3.83 9.92 -1.04
N ARG A 64 3.83 9.76 0.29
CA ARG A 64 5.06 9.62 1.08
C ARG A 64 5.27 8.20 1.56
N TYR A 65 4.18 7.44 1.69
CA TYR A 65 4.19 6.13 2.29
C TYR A 65 3.45 5.13 1.41
N LEU A 66 4.07 3.98 1.16
CA LEU A 66 3.45 2.82 0.53
C LEU A 66 3.53 1.68 1.53
N TRP A 67 2.37 1.18 1.95
CA TRP A 67 2.26 0.04 2.87
C TRP A 67 1.80 -1.20 2.13
N THR A 68 2.37 -2.35 2.44
CA THR A 68 1.95 -3.66 1.92
C THR A 68 1.64 -4.64 3.06
N ALA A 69 0.69 -5.54 2.84
CA ALA A 69 0.31 -6.52 3.86
C ALA A 69 1.28 -7.72 4.01
N ASN A 70 2.24 -7.89 3.11
CA ASN A 70 3.35 -8.85 3.21
C ASN A 70 4.59 -8.38 2.42
N ASP A 71 5.66 -9.16 2.54
CA ASP A 71 6.97 -8.99 1.90
C ASP A 71 6.97 -9.24 0.39
N HIS A 72 6.30 -10.29 -0.11
CA HIS A 72 6.19 -10.53 -1.55
C HIS A 72 5.61 -9.32 -2.29
N MET A 73 4.52 -8.73 -1.77
CA MET A 73 3.97 -7.51 -2.35
C MET A 73 4.91 -6.30 -2.18
N ALA A 74 5.68 -6.24 -1.09
CA ALA A 74 6.69 -5.20 -0.89
C ALA A 74 7.78 -5.25 -1.97
N PHE A 75 8.27 -6.44 -2.33
CA PHE A 75 9.24 -6.58 -3.43
C PHE A 75 8.68 -6.06 -4.76
N GLY A 76 7.41 -6.35 -5.04
CA GLY A 76 6.72 -5.84 -6.22
C GLY A 76 6.63 -4.32 -6.21
N ALA A 77 6.26 -3.73 -5.07
CA ALA A 77 6.18 -2.28 -4.91
C ALA A 77 7.55 -1.59 -5.00
N ILE A 78 8.62 -2.19 -4.46
CA ILE A 78 10.00 -1.69 -4.57
C ILE A 78 10.45 -1.70 -6.03
N ARG A 79 10.24 -2.80 -6.75
CA ARG A 79 10.55 -2.86 -8.19
C ARG A 79 9.78 -1.81 -8.98
N ALA A 80 8.51 -1.58 -8.65
CA ALA A 80 7.71 -0.53 -9.29
C ALA A 80 8.28 0.87 -9.02
N LEU A 81 8.74 1.15 -7.80
CA LEU A 81 9.41 2.41 -7.44
C LEU A 81 10.71 2.60 -8.20
N GLU A 82 11.52 1.56 -8.35
CA GLU A 82 12.78 1.60 -9.12
C GLU A 82 12.56 1.84 -10.62
N ASP A 83 11.44 1.33 -11.18
CA ASP A 83 11.11 1.49 -12.59
C ASP A 83 10.52 2.87 -12.95
N VAL A 84 9.85 3.53 -12.00
CA VAL A 84 9.13 4.80 -12.26
C VAL A 84 9.74 6.03 -11.57
N GLY A 85 10.62 5.83 -10.59
CA GLY A 85 11.37 6.87 -9.88
C GLY A 85 12.60 7.31 -10.65
#